data_AF-W7WDZ7-F1
#
_entry.id   AF-W7WDZ7-F1
#
_cell.length_a   1.000
_cell.length_b   1.000
_cell.length_c   1.000
_cell.angle_alpha   90.00
_cell.angle_beta   90.00
_cell.angle_gamma   90.00
#
_symmetry.space_group_name_H-M   'P 1'
#
loop_
_entity.id
_entity.type
_entity.pdbx_description
1 polymer ?
#
loop_
_entity_poly.entity_id
_entity_poly.type
_entity_poly.pdbx_seq_one_letter_code
_entity_poly.pdbx_strand_id
1 'polypeptide(L)'
;MIDFGFDKIALIGAVALIVIGPERLPKVARTVGHLMGKAQRYVADVKAEVNRSIELEELKKMKTDFEDAARNVEQSVSSEVNRTSSEMNQAWESLSSSDGNGGSSGSAAADSYHAGEPLSEPPPAYTHPRKNWRLKRGAMPQWYKQRHGVRAKAQSGAARVARFRPPRPL
;
A
#
# COMPACT_ATOMS: atom_id res chain seq x y z
N MET A 1 0.60 32.92 6.60
CA MET A 1 -0.63 33.08 5.77
C MET A 1 -0.27 32.51 4.40
N ILE A 2 -1.02 31.54 3.86
CA ILE A 2 -0.68 31.00 2.54
C ILE A 2 -1.38 31.87 1.50
N ASP A 3 -0.67 32.89 1.00
CA ASP A 3 -1.18 33.74 -0.08
C ASP A 3 -1.27 32.95 -1.39
N PHE A 4 -2.38 32.25 -1.61
CA PHE A 4 -2.72 31.58 -2.87
C PHE A 4 -3.23 32.62 -3.89
N GLY A 5 -2.34 33.50 -4.33
CA GLY A 5 -2.61 34.41 -5.45
C GLY A 5 -2.58 33.68 -6.79
N PHE A 6 -3.19 34.30 -7.82
CA PHE A 6 -3.16 33.80 -9.20
C PHE A 6 -1.73 33.50 -9.68
N ASP A 7 -0.77 34.34 -9.31
CA ASP A 7 0.66 34.17 -9.64
C ASP A 7 1.24 32.83 -9.18
N LYS A 8 0.90 32.36 -7.97
CA LYS A 8 1.44 31.09 -7.46
C LYS A 8 0.84 29.90 -8.19
N ILE A 9 -0.45 29.97 -8.53
CA ILE A 9 -1.11 28.94 -9.33
C ILE A 9 -0.50 28.89 -10.74
N ALA A 10 -0.24 30.05 -11.34
CA ALA A 10 0.42 30.14 -12.64
C ALA A 10 1.84 29.55 -12.62
N LEU A 11 2.63 29.84 -11.58
CA LEU A 11 3.98 29.29 -11.40
C LEU A 11 3.96 27.76 -11.28
N ILE A 12 3.11 27.21 -10.42
CA ILE A 12 2.97 25.75 -10.26
C ILE A 12 2.48 25.11 -11.56
N GLY A 13 1.54 25.75 -12.25
CA GLY A 13 1.07 25.32 -13.57
C GLY A 13 2.20 25.27 -14.61
N ALA A 14 3.06 26.28 -14.65
CA ALA A 14 4.22 26.32 -15.54
C ALA A 14 5.21 25.18 -15.24
N VAL A 15 5.55 24.97 -13.96
CA VAL A 15 6.42 23.87 -13.53
C VAL A 15 5.80 22.51 -13.88
N ALA A 16 4.50 22.33 -13.63
CA ALA A 16 3.78 21.11 -13.98
C ALA A 16 3.79 20.85 -15.49
N LEU A 17 3.63 21.89 -16.33
CA LEU A 17 3.71 21.77 -17.79
C LEU A 17 5.09 21.32 -18.25
N ILE A 18 6.17 21.81 -17.63
CA ILE A 18 7.54 21.41 -17.97
C ILE A 18 7.81 19.95 -17.59
N VAL A 19 7.43 19.56 -16.37
CA VAL A 19 7.75 18.23 -15.81
C VAL A 19 6.88 17.12 -16.41
N ILE A 20 5.57 17.36 -16.51
CA ILE A 20 4.59 16.37 -16.99
C ILE A 20 4.39 16.45 -18.51
N GLY A 21 4.55 17.64 -19.08
CA GLY A 21 4.25 17.93 -20.47
C GLY A 21 2.81 18.43 -20.68
N PRO A 22 2.58 19.38 -21.61
CA PRO A 22 1.26 19.96 -21.89
C PRO A 22 0.22 18.94 -22.37
N GLU A 23 0.65 17.87 -23.05
CA GLU A 23 -0.25 16.83 -23.55
C GLU A 23 -0.80 15.92 -22.45
N ARG A 24 -0.05 15.77 -21.34
CA ARG A 24 -0.35 14.81 -20.27
C ARG A 24 -1.03 15.46 -19.06
N LEU A 25 -0.79 16.74 -18.80
CA LEU A 25 -1.43 17.51 -17.73
C LEU A 25 -2.97 17.42 -17.74
N PRO A 26 -3.70 17.60 -18.88
CA PRO A 26 -5.16 17.51 -18.86
C PRO A 26 -5.67 16.12 -18.47
N LYS A 27 -4.92 15.07 -18.78
CA LYS A 27 -5.27 13.69 -18.39
C LYS A 27 -5.12 13.49 -16.87
N VAL A 28 -4.05 14.03 -16.28
CA VAL A 28 -3.80 13.98 -14.82
C VAL A 28 -4.85 14.81 -14.08
N ALA A 29 -5.10 16.05 -14.51
CA ALA A 29 -6.10 16.92 -13.90
C ALA A 29 -7.50 16.29 -13.88
N ARG A 30 -7.92 15.64 -14.99
CA ARG A 30 -9.19 14.90 -15.03
C ARG A 30 -9.22 13.72 -14.05
N THR A 31 -8.10 13.02 -13.91
CA THR A 31 -8.01 11.86 -12.99
C THR A 31 -8.05 12.31 -11.54
N VAL A 32 -7.25 13.31 -11.17
CA VAL A 32 -7.23 13.90 -9.83
C VAL A 32 -8.59 14.52 -9.52
N GLY A 33 -9.20 15.24 -10.46
CA GLY A 33 -10.53 15.81 -10.29
C GLY A 33 -11.62 14.75 -10.07
N HIS A 34 -11.59 13.64 -10.82
CA HIS A 34 -12.53 12.54 -10.61
C HIS A 34 -12.36 11.87 -9.24
N LEU A 35 -11.12 11.69 -8.77
CA LEU A 35 -10.82 11.13 -7.46
C LEU A 35 -11.23 12.08 -6.33
N MET A 36 -10.90 13.36 -6.44
CA MET A 36 -11.27 14.40 -5.48
C MET A 36 -12.79 14.53 -5.36
N GLY A 37 -13.51 14.51 -6.50
CA GLY A 37 -14.98 14.55 -6.51
C GLY A 37 -15.61 13.33 -5.86
N LYS A 38 -15.05 12.13 -6.10
CA LYS A 38 -15.48 10.90 -5.41
C LYS A 38 -15.23 10.95 -3.91
N ALA A 39 -14.05 11.40 -3.50
CA ALA A 39 -13.70 11.55 -2.09
C ALA A 39 -14.62 12.55 -1.39
N GLN A 40 -14.88 13.71 -2.01
CA GLN A 40 -15.79 14.71 -1.47
C GLN A 40 -17.20 14.14 -1.28
N ARG A 41 -17.70 13.35 -2.24
CA ARG A 41 -19.01 12.72 -2.16
C ARG A 41 -19.06 11.66 -1.05
N TYR A 42 -18.03 10.82 -0.95
CA TYR A 42 -17.91 9.83 0.13
C TYR A 42 -17.88 10.50 1.51
N VAL A 43 -17.12 11.58 1.66
CA VAL A 43 -17.09 12.36 2.90
C VAL A 43 -18.45 12.99 3.19
N ALA A 44 -19.18 13.46 2.19
CA ALA A 44 -20.54 13.98 2.38
C ALA A 44 -21.51 12.88 2.83
N ASP A 45 -21.44 11.69 2.24
CA ASP A 45 -22.28 10.55 2.61
C ASP A 45 -21.97 10.05 4.03
N VAL A 46 -20.68 9.96 4.40
CA VAL A 46 -20.26 9.62 5.77
C VAL A 46 -20.68 10.71 6.75
N LYS A 47 -20.51 11.99 6.42
CA LYS A 47 -21.01 13.10 7.26
C LYS A 47 -22.53 13.01 7.42
N ALA A 48 -23.27 12.66 6.39
CA ALA A 48 -24.73 12.54 6.45
C ALA A 48 -25.18 11.36 7.31
N GLU A 49 -24.53 10.19 7.19
CA GLU A 49 -24.78 9.01 8.03
C GLU A 49 -24.42 9.30 9.50
N VAL A 50 -23.23 9.87 9.74
CA VAL A 50 -22.74 10.20 11.08
C VAL A 50 -23.60 11.29 11.74
N ASN A 51 -24.01 12.32 10.99
CA ASN A 51 -24.92 13.36 11.50
C ASN A 51 -26.37 12.84 11.70
N ARG A 52 -26.73 11.70 11.11
CA ARG A 52 -28.01 11.02 11.34
C ARG A 52 -27.98 10.16 12.60
N SER A 53 -26.80 9.62 12.96
CA SER A 53 -26.63 8.68 14.07
C SER A 53 -26.05 9.27 15.36
N ILE A 54 -25.47 10.48 15.32
CA ILE A 54 -24.83 11.13 16.47
C ILE A 54 -25.60 12.42 16.82
N GLU A 55 -26.20 12.48 18.01
CA GLU A 55 -26.57 13.75 18.66
C GLU A 55 -25.29 14.57 18.89
N LEU A 56 -25.34 15.89 18.69
CA LEU A 56 -24.24 16.88 18.52
C LEU A 56 -23.06 16.87 19.53
N GLU A 57 -23.02 15.97 20.51
CA GLU A 57 -22.04 15.90 21.61
C GLU A 57 -20.77 15.09 21.28
N GLU A 58 -20.85 13.98 20.52
CA GLU A 58 -19.66 13.16 20.19
C GLU A 58 -18.77 13.77 19.10
N LEU A 59 -19.33 14.54 18.16
CA LEU A 59 -18.53 15.23 17.14
C LEU A 59 -17.63 16.31 17.76
N LYS A 60 -18.09 16.97 18.83
CA LYS A 60 -17.30 17.93 19.58
C LYS A 60 -16.15 17.23 20.30
N LYS A 61 -16.43 16.06 20.90
CA LYS A 61 -15.44 15.22 21.60
C LYS A 61 -14.37 14.65 20.66
N MET A 62 -14.76 14.11 19.50
CA MET A 62 -13.80 13.61 18.51
C MET A 62 -12.93 14.73 17.91
N LYS A 63 -13.49 15.94 17.71
CA LYS A 63 -12.69 17.09 17.25
C LYS A 63 -11.66 17.51 18.31
N THR A 64 -12.06 17.59 19.58
CA THR A 64 -11.12 17.92 20.67
C THR A 64 -10.06 16.85 20.82
N ASP A 65 -10.44 15.57 20.80
CA ASP A 65 -9.49 14.45 20.93
C ASP A 65 -8.50 14.42 19.77
N PHE A 66 -8.96 14.71 18.55
CA PHE A 66 -8.09 14.78 17.36
C PHE A 66 -7.15 15.99 17.40
N GLU A 67 -7.62 17.14 17.90
CA GLU A 67 -6.81 18.34 18.03
C GLU A 67 -5.75 18.20 19.14
N ASP A 68 -6.10 17.54 20.25
CA ASP A 68 -5.15 17.21 21.33
C ASP A 68 -4.15 16.13 20.90
N ALA A 69 -4.60 15.12 20.14
CA ALA A 69 -3.70 14.12 19.56
C ALA A 69 -2.72 14.76 18.56
N ALA A 70 -3.20 15.67 17.71
CA ALA A 70 -2.34 16.38 16.75
C ALA A 70 -1.26 17.22 17.46
N ARG A 71 -1.63 17.93 18.54
CA ARG A 71 -0.67 18.71 19.35
C ARG A 71 0.36 17.82 20.05
N ASN A 72 -0.06 16.69 20.61
CA ASN A 72 0.85 15.72 21.24
C ASN A 72 1.80 15.06 20.23
N VAL A 73 1.33 14.79 19.01
CA VAL A 73 2.17 14.28 17.92
C VAL A 73 3.18 15.34 17.49
N GLU A 74 2.80 16.61 17.35
CA GLU A 74 3.73 17.70 17.03
C GLU A 74 4.83 17.84 18.11
N GLN A 75 4.47 17.71 19.38
CA GLN A 75 5.42 17.84 20.50
C GLN A 75 6.35 16.61 20.65
N SER A 76 5.84 15.40 20.38
CA SER A 76 6.67 14.18 20.38
C SER A 76 7.57 14.09 19.16
N VAL A 77 7.08 14.45 17.97
CA VAL A 77 7.89 14.46 16.75
C VAL A 77 8.99 15.52 16.84
N SER A 78 8.70 16.73 17.33
CA SER A 78 9.72 17.77 17.48
C SER A 78 10.83 17.38 18.49
N SER A 79 10.47 16.74 19.60
CA SER A 79 11.46 16.26 20.59
C SER A 79 12.29 15.09 20.07
N GLU A 80 11.70 14.15 19.35
CA GLU A 80 12.39 12.99 18.79
C GLU A 80 13.31 13.39 17.62
N VAL A 81 12.87 14.32 16.77
CA VAL A 81 13.68 14.88 15.68
C VAL A 81 14.90 15.62 16.22
N ASN A 82 14.74 16.39 17.30
CA ASN A 82 15.86 17.10 17.94
C ASN A 82 16.89 16.14 18.58
N ARG A 83 16.44 15.04 19.19
CA ARG A 83 17.32 13.99 19.73
C ARG A 83 18.05 13.25 18.62
N THR A 84 17.31 12.78 17.61
CA THR A 84 17.86 12.06 16.46
C THR A 84 18.90 12.90 15.71
N SER A 85 18.66 14.20 15.54
CA SER A 85 19.62 15.11 14.90
C SER A 85 20.91 15.24 15.71
N SER A 86 20.80 15.24 17.04
CA SER A 86 21.95 15.36 17.95
C SER A 86 22.79 14.08 17.98
N GLU A 87 22.15 12.91 18.03
CA GLU A 87 22.81 11.60 17.98
C GLU A 87 23.46 11.34 16.61
N MET A 88 22.78 11.72 15.53
CA MET A 88 23.33 11.65 14.19
C MET A 88 24.60 12.51 14.07
N ASN A 89 24.58 13.75 14.57
CA ASN A 89 25.76 14.62 14.53
C ASN A 89 26.97 14.02 15.30
N GLN A 90 26.73 13.40 16.46
CA GLN A 90 27.77 12.72 17.24
C GLN A 90 28.30 11.44 16.54
N ALA A 91 27.41 10.69 15.89
CA ALA A 91 27.79 9.52 15.09
C ALA A 91 28.65 9.92 13.88
N TRP A 92 28.30 11.00 13.19
CA TRP A 92 29.11 11.52 12.08
C TRP A 92 30.50 11.97 12.55
N GLU A 93 30.60 12.58 13.72
CA GLU A 93 31.87 13.07 14.28
C GLU A 93 32.78 11.94 14.83
N SER A 94 32.20 10.84 15.30
CA SER A 94 32.96 9.65 15.72
C SER A 94 33.45 8.79 14.55
N LEU A 95 32.67 8.74 13.46
CA LEU A 95 33.04 8.04 12.23
C LEU A 95 34.13 8.77 11.46
N SER A 96 34.09 10.10 11.41
CA SER A 96 35.19 10.90 10.82
C SER A 96 36.49 10.83 11.63
N SER A 97 36.43 10.37 12.88
CA SER A 97 37.58 10.23 13.78
C SER A 97 38.18 8.81 13.83
N SER A 98 37.53 7.79 13.26
CA SER A 98 37.91 6.38 13.44
C SER A 98 38.43 5.65 12.18
N ASP A 99 38.66 6.33 11.06
CA ASP A 99 39.13 5.67 9.83
C ASP A 99 40.67 5.54 9.81
N GLY A 100 41.16 4.49 10.47
CA GLY A 100 42.55 4.07 10.32
C GLY A 100 42.95 2.94 11.28
N ASN A 101 42.81 1.68 10.84
CA ASN A 101 43.83 0.61 10.96
C ASN A 101 43.25 -0.83 10.82
N GLY A 102 43.69 -1.54 9.78
CA GLY A 102 44.29 -2.87 9.94
C GLY A 102 43.38 -4.11 9.87
N GLY A 103 43.07 -4.55 8.65
CA GLY A 103 42.54 -5.89 8.36
C GLY A 103 43.57 -7.00 8.58
N SER A 104 43.11 -8.12 9.16
CA SER A 104 43.88 -9.35 9.42
C SER A 104 43.76 -10.35 8.26
N SER A 105 44.90 -10.87 7.80
CA SER A 105 44.99 -12.03 6.90
C SER A 105 45.31 -13.30 7.71
N GLY A 106 44.55 -14.36 7.41
CA GLY A 106 44.60 -15.62 8.14
C GLY A 106 45.77 -16.53 7.80
N SER A 107 45.80 -17.69 8.43
CA SER A 107 45.53 -18.97 7.76
C SER A 107 45.91 -20.16 8.64
N ALA A 108 45.15 -21.24 8.40
CA ALA A 108 45.57 -22.63 8.47
C ALA A 108 45.84 -23.22 9.87
N ALA A 109 45.52 -24.47 10.17
CA ALA A 109 44.85 -25.55 9.44
C ALA A 109 44.65 -26.69 10.43
N ALA A 110 43.79 -27.64 10.04
CA ALA A 110 43.69 -28.99 10.60
C ALA A 110 43.22 -29.02 12.05
N ASP A 111 42.47 -30.00 12.53
CA ASP A 111 42.45 -31.40 12.19
C ASP A 111 41.15 -31.91 12.87
N SER A 112 40.38 -32.82 12.30
CA SER A 112 40.44 -34.24 12.67
C SER A 112 39.03 -34.75 13.03
N TYR A 113 38.85 -36.00 12.67
CA TYR A 113 37.67 -36.84 12.62
C TYR A 113 36.84 -36.90 13.89
N HIS A 114 35.51 -36.95 13.75
CA HIS A 114 34.70 -37.75 14.67
C HIS A 114 33.54 -38.47 13.98
N ALA A 115 33.51 -39.78 14.24
CA ALA A 115 32.51 -40.73 13.81
C ALA A 115 31.22 -40.55 14.62
N GLY A 116 30.09 -40.73 13.94
CA GLY A 116 28.76 -40.76 14.53
C GLY A 116 27.84 -39.70 13.94
N GLU A 117 27.43 -39.86 12.68
CA GLU A 117 26.29 -39.09 12.16
C GLU A 117 24.98 -39.79 12.58
N PRO A 118 24.18 -39.24 13.52
CA PRO A 118 22.75 -39.47 13.47
C PRO A 118 22.22 -38.81 12.19
N LEU A 119 21.33 -39.49 11.48
CA LEU A 119 20.65 -38.99 10.28
C LEU A 119 20.13 -37.56 10.51
N SER A 120 20.88 -36.58 10.03
CA SER A 120 20.48 -35.18 10.05
C SER A 120 19.52 -35.00 8.88
N GLU A 121 18.24 -34.82 9.20
CA GLU A 121 17.26 -34.45 8.17
C GLU A 121 17.70 -33.13 7.53
N PRO A 122 17.73 -33.03 6.19
CA PRO A 122 18.15 -31.81 5.51
C PRO A 122 17.25 -30.65 5.95
N PRO A 123 17.80 -29.44 6.18
CA PRO A 123 16.98 -28.28 6.51
C PRO A 123 15.95 -28.07 5.39
N PRO A 124 14.68 -27.77 5.71
CA PRO A 124 13.65 -27.62 4.69
C PRO A 124 14.03 -26.50 3.73
N ALA A 125 14.39 -26.87 2.50
CA ALA A 125 14.74 -25.92 1.46
C ALA A 125 13.47 -25.20 0.99
N TYR A 126 13.42 -23.89 1.22
CA TYR A 126 12.32 -23.06 0.72
C TYR A 126 12.30 -23.12 -0.81
N THR A 127 11.32 -23.84 -1.35
CA THR A 127 11.06 -23.82 -2.80
C THR A 127 10.09 -22.69 -3.08
N HIS A 128 10.50 -21.73 -3.89
CA HIS A 128 9.62 -20.61 -4.24
C HIS A 128 8.32 -21.17 -4.88
N PRO A 129 7.13 -20.82 -4.36
CA PRO A 129 5.92 -21.19 -5.05
C PRO A 129 5.97 -20.47 -6.40
N ARG A 130 6.02 -21.22 -7.51
CA ARG A 130 5.86 -20.67 -8.87
C ARG A 130 4.40 -20.23 -9.03
N LYS A 131 4.02 -19.22 -8.25
CA LYS A 131 2.69 -18.65 -8.20
C LYS A 131 2.59 -17.80 -9.44
N ASN A 132 1.90 -18.35 -10.43
CA ASN A 132 1.46 -17.62 -11.61
C ASN A 132 0.38 -16.60 -11.20
N TRP A 133 0.78 -15.59 -10.41
CA TRP A 133 -0.06 -14.51 -9.90
C TRP A 133 -0.79 -13.77 -11.03
N ARG A 134 -0.24 -13.84 -12.25
CA ARG A 134 -0.84 -13.36 -13.48
C ARG A 134 -2.06 -14.16 -13.95
N LEU A 135 -2.11 -15.47 -13.73
CA LEU A 135 -3.27 -16.30 -14.12
C LEU A 135 -4.48 -16.14 -13.18
N LYS A 136 -4.30 -15.56 -11.98
CA LYS A 136 -5.39 -15.34 -11.00
C LYS A 136 -5.90 -13.90 -10.92
N ARG A 137 -5.46 -12.98 -11.78
CA ARG A 137 -5.93 -11.56 -11.76
C ARG A 137 -7.19 -11.27 -12.59
N GLY A 138 -7.66 -12.22 -13.40
CA GLY A 138 -8.83 -12.02 -14.26
C GLY A 138 -10.14 -12.61 -13.75
N ALA A 139 -10.11 -13.45 -12.70
CA ALA A 139 -11.32 -14.15 -12.26
C ALA A 139 -12.04 -13.34 -11.17
N MET A 140 -13.20 -12.76 -11.51
CA MET A 140 -14.10 -12.18 -10.50
C MET A 140 -14.39 -13.22 -9.39
N PRO A 141 -14.32 -12.84 -8.10
CA PRO A 141 -14.60 -13.72 -6.98
C PRO A 141 -15.97 -14.38 -7.07
N GLN A 142 -16.09 -15.64 -6.62
CA GLN A 142 -17.35 -16.40 -6.70
C GLN A 142 -18.48 -15.74 -5.89
N TRP A 143 -18.16 -15.15 -4.73
CA TRP A 143 -19.13 -14.41 -3.90
C TRP A 143 -19.75 -13.22 -4.65
N TYR A 144 -18.94 -12.53 -5.48
CA TYR A 144 -19.40 -11.36 -6.24
C TYR A 144 -20.36 -11.80 -7.36
N LYS A 145 -20.03 -12.89 -8.06
CA LYS A 145 -20.90 -13.45 -9.10
C LYS A 145 -22.25 -13.92 -8.57
N GLN A 146 -22.29 -14.52 -7.37
CA GLN A 146 -23.52 -14.97 -6.73
C GLN A 146 -24.44 -13.79 -6.35
N ARG A 147 -23.88 -12.71 -5.81
CA ARG A 147 -24.65 -11.51 -5.41
C ARG A 147 -25.19 -10.71 -6.60
N HIS A 148 -24.43 -10.65 -7.69
CA HIS A 148 -24.80 -9.86 -8.88
C HIS A 148 -25.49 -10.70 -9.98
N GLY A 149 -25.89 -11.94 -9.68
CA GLY A 149 -26.61 -12.80 -10.63
C GLY A 149 -25.80 -13.18 -11.88
N VAL A 150 -24.47 -13.04 -11.83
CA VAL A 150 -23.60 -13.29 -12.98
C VAL A 150 -23.44 -14.81 -13.14
N ARG A 151 -23.88 -15.34 -14.28
CA ARG A 151 -23.81 -16.78 -14.59
C ARG A 151 -22.37 -17.28 -14.55
N ALA A 152 -22.07 -18.15 -13.59
CA ALA A 152 -20.71 -18.66 -13.37
C ALA A 152 -20.27 -19.76 -14.35
N LYS A 153 -21.22 -20.43 -15.02
CA LYS A 153 -20.95 -21.55 -15.93
C LYS A 153 -21.47 -21.21 -17.33
N ALA A 154 -20.61 -21.30 -18.34
CA ALA A 154 -21.05 -21.30 -19.73
C ALA A 154 -21.77 -22.64 -20.00
N GLN A 155 -23.02 -22.58 -20.47
CA GLN A 155 -23.70 -23.80 -20.91
C GLN A 155 -23.07 -24.25 -22.23
N SER A 156 -22.46 -25.44 -22.24
CA SER A 156 -21.95 -26.04 -23.48
C SER A 156 -23.08 -26.22 -24.50
N GLY A 157 -22.76 -26.20 -25.79
CA GLY A 157 -23.74 -26.36 -26.87
C GLY A 157 -24.60 -27.61 -26.69
N ALA A 158 -24.01 -28.72 -26.25
CA ALA A 158 -24.73 -29.97 -25.94
C ALA A 158 -25.78 -29.79 -24.83
N ALA A 159 -25.45 -29.05 -23.76
CA ALA A 159 -26.37 -28.78 -22.65
C ALA A 159 -27.52 -27.84 -23.05
N ARG A 160 -27.29 -26.94 -24.01
CA ARG A 160 -28.36 -26.10 -24.59
C ARG A 160 -29.33 -26.96 -25.40
N VAL A 161 -28.81 -27.85 -26.24
CA VAL A 161 -29.63 -28.68 -27.12
C VAL A 161 -30.38 -29.77 -26.35
N ALA A 162 -29.82 -30.29 -25.24
CA ALA A 162 -30.49 -31.29 -24.40
C ALA A 162 -31.87 -30.85 -23.87
N ARG A 163 -32.13 -29.55 -23.73
CA ARG A 163 -33.43 -29.02 -23.27
C ARG A 163 -34.53 -29.08 -24.34
N PHE A 164 -34.14 -29.13 -25.61
CA PHE A 164 -35.04 -29.10 -26.76
C PHE A 164 -35.10 -30.44 -27.49
N ARG A 165 -34.42 -31.47 -26.97
CA ARG A 165 -34.51 -32.82 -27.52
C ARG A 165 -35.72 -33.52 -26.89
N PRO A 166 -36.64 -34.08 -27.69
CA PRO A 166 -37.71 -34.90 -27.16
C PRO A 166 -37.11 -36.12 -26.43
N PRO A 167 -37.73 -36.56 -25.32
CA PRO A 167 -37.27 -37.75 -24.61
C PRO A 167 -37.35 -38.96 -25.56
N ARG A 168 -36.29 -39.78 -25.55
CA ARG A 168 -36.27 -41.01 -26.35
C ARG A 168 -37.30 -41.97 -25.74
N PRO A 169 -38.25 -42.52 -26.51
CA PRO A 169 -39.13 -43.57 -26.01
C PRO A 169 -38.30 -44.82 -25.69
N LEU A 170 -38.67 -45.51 -24.61
CA LEU A 170 -38.08 -46.78 -24.16
C LEU A 170 -38.44 -47.92 -25.11
#